data_AF-A0A6B3C7F7-F1
#
_entry.id   AF-A0A6B3C7F7-F1
#
_cell.length_a   1.000
_cell.length_b   1.000
_cell.length_c   1.000
_cell.angle_alpha   90.00
_cell.angle_beta   90.00
_cell.angle_gamma   90.00
#
_symmetry.space_group_name_H-M   'P 1'
#
loop_
_entity.id
_entity.type
_entity.pdbx_description
1 polymer ?
#
loop_
_entity_poly.entity_id
_entity_poly.type
_entity_poly.pdbx_seq_one_letter_code
_entity_poly.pdbx_strand_id
1 'polypeptide(L)'
;VYTSDLVWDAAARTLTDTATGAVYAPDDRGNFVSADGDRLAAGWYVNVGFDNFVRAFTDRAYAGPLLQVGAWTFAFAILTVLTSFGLGLLFAMIYNDPRVRGRKVLRTVFILPYAFPAFMSALLWRGMLNAEFGVVNEWFLLGADVNWLGDPWLAKLAIFWVNLWLSYPYWFLVTTGALQAVPSETLEAARVDGAGRSRQFRSITLPLLLVSTAPLAIASFAFNFNNFTIIFMLTGGGPAFRGASVPMGSTDILISAIYQI
;
A
#
# COMPACT_ATOMS: atom_id res chain seq x y z
N VAL A 1 15.86 -21.13 -38.30
CA VAL A 1 16.71 -19.92 -38.28
C VAL A 1 15.77 -18.74 -38.51
N TYR A 2 15.69 -17.78 -37.60
CA TYR A 2 14.89 -16.57 -37.80
C TYR A 2 15.63 -15.68 -38.81
N THR A 3 14.99 -15.36 -39.93
CA THR A 3 15.43 -14.34 -40.89
C THR A 3 14.62 -13.09 -40.61
N SER A 4 15.28 -11.98 -40.31
CA SER A 4 14.60 -10.71 -40.08
C SER A 4 14.10 -10.16 -41.42
N ASP A 5 12.84 -9.73 -41.46
CA ASP A 5 12.28 -9.04 -42.61
C ASP A 5 12.73 -7.57 -42.70
N LEU A 6 13.46 -7.06 -41.70
CA LEU A 6 13.96 -5.68 -41.65
C LEU A 6 15.38 -5.57 -42.21
N VAL A 7 15.56 -4.72 -43.22
CA VAL A 7 16.86 -4.40 -43.83
C VAL A 7 17.28 -2.98 -43.45
N TRP A 8 18.49 -2.85 -42.93
CA TRP A 8 19.09 -1.57 -42.58
C TRP A 8 19.77 -0.90 -43.77
N ASP A 9 19.39 0.34 -44.06
CA ASP A 9 20.10 1.22 -45.00
C ASP A 9 20.98 2.21 -44.23
N ALA A 10 22.30 2.01 -44.30
CA ALA A 10 23.27 2.86 -43.60
C ALA A 10 23.38 4.28 -44.18
N ALA A 11 23.08 4.48 -45.46
CA ALA A 11 23.15 5.78 -46.12
C ALA A 11 21.93 6.63 -45.78
N ALA A 12 20.73 6.03 -45.84
CA ALA A 12 19.48 6.70 -45.48
C ALA A 12 19.22 6.73 -43.97
N ARG A 13 19.90 5.89 -43.19
CA ARG A 13 19.66 5.65 -41.76
C ARG A 13 18.23 5.19 -41.46
N THR A 14 17.68 4.34 -42.32
CA THR A 14 16.31 3.83 -42.23
C THR A 14 16.28 2.31 -42.17
N LEU A 15 15.22 1.76 -41.58
CA LEU A 15 14.89 0.35 -41.65
C LEU A 15 13.75 0.14 -42.64
N THR A 16 13.90 -0.80 -43.56
CA THR A 16 12.85 -1.16 -44.52
C THR A 16 12.37 -2.56 -44.23
N ASP A 17 11.07 -2.73 -44.02
CA ASP A 17 10.42 -4.02 -43.97
C ASP A 17 10.29 -4.59 -45.40
N THR A 18 10.93 -5.71 -45.65
CA THR A 18 11.00 -6.37 -46.97
C THR A 18 9.71 -7.11 -47.33
N ALA A 19 8.85 -7.41 -46.35
CA ALA A 19 7.55 -8.04 -46.56
C ALA A 19 6.46 -7.01 -46.89
N THR A 20 6.49 -5.83 -46.25
CA THR A 20 5.46 -4.78 -46.42
C THR A 20 5.91 -3.60 -47.27
N GLY A 21 7.21 -3.41 -47.46
CA GLY A 21 7.80 -2.23 -48.10
C GLY A 21 7.83 -0.98 -47.23
N ALA A 22 7.38 -1.06 -45.97
CA ALA A 22 7.33 0.08 -45.06
C ALA A 22 8.75 0.55 -44.68
N VAL A 23 9.00 1.85 -44.82
CA VAL A 23 10.27 2.48 -44.43
C VAL A 23 10.08 3.20 -43.11
N TYR A 24 10.96 2.90 -42.15
CA TYR A 24 10.97 3.48 -40.82
C TYR A 24 12.21 4.35 -40.62
N ALA A 25 12.00 5.59 -40.20
CA ALA A 25 13.05 6.56 -39.92
C ALA A 25 13.14 6.84 -38.41
N PRO A 26 14.32 7.19 -37.88
CA PRO A 26 14.49 7.49 -36.47
C PRO A 26 13.76 8.79 -36.08
N ASP A 27 13.05 8.79 -34.95
CA ASP A 27 12.49 9.99 -34.32
C ASP A 27 13.39 10.52 -33.18
N ASP A 28 13.09 11.73 -32.71
CA ASP A 28 13.81 12.36 -31.60
C ASP A 28 13.51 11.71 -30.23
N ARG A 29 12.60 10.72 -30.18
CA ARG A 29 12.15 10.03 -28.98
C ARG A 29 12.69 8.61 -28.85
N GLY A 30 13.63 8.23 -29.72
CA GLY A 30 14.31 6.96 -29.62
C GLY A 30 13.58 5.80 -30.28
N ASN A 31 12.76 6.04 -31.31
CA ASN A 31 12.02 5.00 -32.02
C ASN A 31 12.21 5.11 -33.53
N PHE A 32 11.97 4.01 -34.22
CA PHE A 32 11.81 3.99 -35.68
C PHE A 32 10.32 4.10 -36.02
N VAL A 33 9.96 5.11 -36.81
CA VAL A 33 8.57 5.44 -37.15
C VAL A 33 8.38 5.47 -38.67
N SER A 34 7.30 4.86 -39.16
CA SER A 34 6.92 4.91 -40.58
C SER A 34 6.25 6.25 -40.92
N ALA A 35 6.06 6.52 -42.22
CA ALA A 35 5.31 7.70 -42.67
C ALA A 35 3.85 7.71 -42.19
N ASP A 36 3.27 6.53 -41.94
CA ASP A 36 1.90 6.35 -41.46
C ASP A 36 1.78 6.43 -39.91
N GLY A 37 2.93 6.56 -39.21
CA GLY A 37 2.99 6.71 -37.76
C GLY A 37 3.20 5.40 -36.99
N ASP A 38 3.37 4.28 -37.68
CA ASP A 38 3.65 2.98 -37.05
C ASP A 38 5.06 2.94 -36.48
N ARG A 39 5.21 2.33 -35.29
CA ARG A 39 6.49 2.26 -34.59
C ARG A 39 7.00 0.84 -34.54
N LEU A 40 8.30 0.68 -34.79
CA LEU A 40 8.96 -0.60 -34.49
C LEU A 40 9.02 -0.83 -32.99
N ALA A 41 8.90 -2.09 -32.57
CA ALA A 41 8.97 -2.48 -31.17
C ALA A 41 10.36 -2.25 -30.54
N ALA A 42 11.41 -2.20 -31.37
CA ALA A 42 12.77 -1.93 -30.92
C ALA A 42 13.09 -0.43 -31.04
N GLY A 43 13.31 0.21 -29.89
CA GLY A 43 13.81 1.58 -29.78
C GLY A 43 15.13 1.66 -29.02
N TRP A 44 15.58 2.88 -28.74
CA TRP A 44 16.77 3.18 -27.95
C TRP A 44 16.50 4.28 -26.91
N TYR A 45 17.31 4.32 -25.87
CA TYR A 45 17.19 5.35 -24.84
C TYR A 45 17.68 6.70 -25.37
N VAL A 46 16.88 7.74 -25.16
CA VAL A 46 17.23 9.13 -25.44
C VAL A 46 17.13 9.98 -24.17
N ASN A 47 17.91 11.06 -24.11
CA ASN A 47 17.78 12.03 -23.03
C ASN A 47 16.54 12.89 -23.27
N VAL A 48 15.54 12.74 -22.41
CA VAL A 48 14.29 13.52 -22.46
C VAL A 48 14.25 14.68 -21.47
N GLY A 49 15.38 14.97 -20.80
CA GLY A 49 15.47 16.03 -19.79
C GLY A 49 14.41 15.87 -18.69
N PHE A 50 13.59 16.91 -18.54
CA PHE A 50 12.52 16.96 -17.55
C PHE A 50 11.13 16.60 -18.09
N ASP A 51 11.01 16.15 -19.34
CA ASP A 51 9.72 15.91 -20.00
C ASP A 51 8.81 14.95 -19.20
N ASN A 52 9.37 13.88 -18.64
CA ASN A 52 8.61 12.93 -17.84
C ASN A 52 8.02 13.56 -16.57
N PHE A 53 8.76 14.45 -15.91
CA PHE A 53 8.28 15.17 -14.73
C PHE A 53 7.20 16.18 -15.11
N VAL A 54 7.38 16.91 -16.21
CA VAL A 54 6.38 17.89 -16.69
C VAL A 54 5.09 17.17 -17.07
N ARG A 55 5.18 16.06 -17.83
CA ARG A 55 4.02 15.28 -18.28
C ARG A 55 3.15 14.77 -17.13
N ALA A 56 3.76 14.35 -16.02
CA ALA A 56 3.03 13.91 -14.84
C ALA A 56 2.04 14.96 -14.30
N PHE A 57 2.32 16.26 -14.51
CA PHE A 57 1.46 17.37 -14.06
C PHE A 57 0.70 18.06 -15.19
N THR A 58 1.19 18.02 -16.44
CA THR A 58 0.53 18.70 -17.58
C THR A 58 -0.47 17.82 -18.31
N ASP A 59 -0.27 16.49 -18.32
CA ASP A 59 -1.18 15.59 -18.98
C ASP A 59 -2.43 15.39 -18.12
N ARG A 60 -3.57 15.89 -18.60
CA ARG A 60 -4.86 15.81 -17.89
C ARG A 60 -5.31 14.36 -17.67
N ALA A 61 -4.86 13.42 -18.51
CA ALA A 61 -5.15 12.00 -18.35
C ALA A 61 -4.48 11.41 -17.09
N TYR A 62 -3.31 11.93 -16.69
CA TYR A 62 -2.53 11.41 -15.56
C TYR A 62 -2.63 12.29 -14.31
N ALA A 63 -2.61 13.61 -14.45
CA ALA A 63 -2.53 14.55 -13.33
C ALA A 63 -3.71 14.40 -12.35
N GLY A 64 -4.94 14.29 -12.87
CA GLY A 64 -6.14 14.12 -12.04
C GLY A 64 -6.12 12.83 -11.21
N PRO A 65 -5.97 11.65 -11.85
CA PRO A 65 -5.82 10.37 -11.14
C PRO A 65 -4.63 10.33 -10.17
N LEU A 66 -3.45 10.85 -10.56
CA LEU A 66 -2.26 10.88 -9.70
C LEU A 66 -2.48 11.71 -8.43
N LEU A 67 -3.20 12.84 -8.50
CA LEU A 67 -3.54 13.62 -7.31
C LEU A 67 -4.48 12.85 -6.37
N GLN A 68 -5.47 12.13 -6.91
CA GLN A 68 -6.39 11.31 -6.11
C GLN A 68 -5.65 10.14 -5.44
N VAL A 69 -4.79 9.45 -6.19
CA VAL A 69 -3.90 8.39 -5.70
C VAL A 69 -2.95 8.93 -4.63
N GLY A 70 -2.36 10.11 -4.85
CA GLY A 70 -1.47 10.77 -3.89
C GLY A 70 -2.20 11.07 -2.57
N ALA A 71 -3.37 11.70 -2.64
CA ALA A 71 -4.20 11.98 -1.46
C ALA A 71 -4.59 10.69 -0.72
N TRP A 72 -4.97 9.64 -1.45
CA TRP A 72 -5.26 8.33 -0.87
C TRP A 72 -4.02 7.70 -0.23
N THR A 73 -2.84 7.80 -0.84
CA THR A 73 -1.58 7.26 -0.30
C THR A 73 -1.26 7.87 1.07
N PHE A 74 -1.36 9.20 1.19
CA PHE A 74 -1.18 9.87 2.48
C PHE A 74 -2.23 9.46 3.50
N ALA A 75 -3.51 9.44 3.11
CA ALA A 75 -4.60 9.03 3.99
C ALA A 75 -4.42 7.59 4.48
N PHE A 76 -4.13 6.66 3.57
CA PHE A 76 -3.89 5.25 3.87
C PHE A 76 -2.72 5.06 4.84
N ALA A 77 -1.58 5.71 4.59
CA ALA A 77 -0.40 5.59 5.45
C ALA A 77 -0.64 6.19 6.84
N ILE A 78 -1.23 7.39 6.92
CA ILE A 78 -1.55 8.04 8.21
C ILE A 78 -2.55 7.21 9.00
N LEU A 79 -3.66 6.82 8.37
CA LEU A 79 -4.71 6.04 9.02
C LEU A 79 -4.15 4.71 9.51
N THR A 80 -3.34 4.01 8.69
CA THR A 80 -2.73 2.74 9.09
C THR A 80 -1.86 2.91 10.33
N VAL A 81 -0.99 3.91 10.37
CA VAL A 81 -0.09 4.12 11.51
C VAL A 81 -0.90 4.41 12.76
N LEU A 82 -1.85 5.33 12.69
CA LEU A 82 -2.67 5.73 13.84
C LEU A 82 -3.50 4.57 14.39
N THR A 83 -4.16 3.80 13.53
CA THR A 83 -5.03 2.70 13.98
C THR A 83 -4.25 1.49 14.40
N SER A 84 -3.15 1.16 13.72
CA SER A 84 -2.31 0.02 14.11
C SER A 84 -1.57 0.31 15.43
N PHE A 85 -1.08 1.54 15.63
CA PHE A 85 -0.54 1.99 16.91
C PHE A 85 -1.61 1.94 18.00
N GLY A 86 -2.79 2.50 17.75
CA GLY A 86 -3.89 2.53 18.72
C GLY A 86 -4.36 1.14 19.13
N LEU A 87 -4.55 0.24 18.15
CA LEU A 87 -4.97 -1.14 18.40
C LEU A 87 -3.87 -1.96 19.07
N GLY A 88 -2.62 -1.79 18.64
CA GLY A 88 -1.45 -2.41 19.27
C GLY A 88 -1.29 -1.98 20.72
N LEU A 89 -1.42 -0.68 21.00
CA LEU A 89 -1.39 -0.13 22.36
C LEU A 89 -2.55 -0.64 23.21
N LEU A 90 -3.76 -0.72 22.66
CA LEU A 90 -4.92 -1.29 23.35
C LEU A 90 -4.64 -2.73 23.81
N PHE A 91 -4.17 -3.58 22.89
CA PHE A 91 -3.83 -4.97 23.23
C PHE A 91 -2.63 -5.06 24.16
N ALA A 92 -1.65 -4.16 24.07
CA ALA A 92 -0.52 -4.11 24.98
C ALA A 92 -0.95 -3.73 26.39
N MET A 93 -1.86 -2.77 26.55
CA MET A 93 -2.43 -2.41 27.86
C MET A 93 -3.21 -3.57 28.47
N ILE A 94 -4.01 -4.30 27.68
CA ILE A 94 -4.72 -5.49 28.14
C ILE A 94 -3.71 -6.56 28.57
N TYR A 95 -2.73 -6.87 27.72
CA TYR A 95 -1.72 -7.90 27.97
C TYR A 95 -0.88 -7.63 29.23
N ASN A 96 -0.49 -6.37 29.46
CA ASN A 96 0.33 -5.98 30.60
C ASN A 96 -0.46 -5.84 31.92
N ASP A 97 -1.81 -5.85 31.92
CA ASP A 97 -2.60 -5.76 33.15
C ASP A 97 -2.37 -7.00 34.05
N PRO A 98 -1.99 -6.83 35.33
CA PRO A 98 -1.74 -7.93 36.27
C PRO A 98 -2.90 -8.92 36.43
N ARG A 99 -4.13 -8.49 36.15
CA ARG A 99 -5.35 -9.33 36.30
C ARG A 99 -5.53 -10.34 35.17
N VAL A 100 -4.84 -10.16 34.05
CA VAL A 100 -4.97 -11.05 32.88
C VAL A 100 -4.23 -12.36 33.13
N ARG A 101 -4.99 -13.46 33.13
CA ARG A 101 -4.49 -14.85 33.19
C ARG A 101 -4.23 -15.37 31.77
N GLY A 102 -3.38 -16.39 31.64
CA GLY A 102 -3.14 -17.02 30.34
C GLY A 102 -2.28 -16.19 29.35
N ARG A 103 -1.44 -15.28 29.85
CA ARG A 103 -0.64 -14.35 29.05
C ARG A 103 0.12 -15.00 27.88
N LYS A 104 0.67 -16.20 28.06
CA LYS A 104 1.39 -16.92 26.98
C LYS A 104 0.48 -17.17 25.78
N VAL A 105 -0.73 -17.68 26.00
CA VAL A 105 -1.70 -17.96 24.94
C VAL A 105 -2.17 -16.66 24.30
N LEU A 106 -2.49 -15.65 25.11
CA LEU A 106 -2.95 -14.35 24.62
C LEU A 106 -1.91 -13.69 23.68
N ARG A 107 -0.63 -13.73 24.07
CA ARG A 107 0.47 -13.22 23.24
C ARG A 107 0.53 -13.94 21.90
N THR A 108 0.44 -15.28 21.89
CA THR A 108 0.47 -16.07 20.66
C THR A 108 -0.69 -15.70 19.73
N VAL A 109 -1.90 -15.56 20.26
CA VAL A 109 -3.09 -15.18 19.47
C VAL A 109 -2.92 -13.77 18.88
N PHE A 110 -2.44 -12.80 19.67
CA PHE A 110 -2.26 -11.42 19.21
C PHE A 110 -1.17 -11.26 18.16
N ILE A 111 -0.12 -12.10 18.17
CA ILE A 111 0.95 -12.04 17.17
C ILE A 111 0.68 -12.87 15.93
N LEU A 112 -0.34 -13.73 15.96
CA LEU A 112 -0.64 -14.70 14.92
C LEU A 112 -0.76 -14.08 13.52
N PRO A 113 -1.44 -12.93 13.31
CA PRO A 113 -1.55 -12.33 11.98
C PRO A 113 -0.20 -11.98 11.35
N TYR A 114 0.74 -11.49 12.16
CA TYR A 114 2.07 -11.07 11.72
C TYR A 114 3.02 -12.26 11.45
N ALA A 115 2.67 -13.45 11.92
CA ALA A 115 3.45 -14.66 11.65
C ALA A 115 3.28 -15.14 10.20
N PHE A 116 2.20 -14.75 9.51
CA PHE A 116 1.96 -15.12 8.13
C PHE A 116 2.66 -14.15 7.16
N PRO A 117 3.26 -14.67 6.07
CA PRO A 117 3.78 -13.83 4.99
C PRO A 117 2.70 -12.93 4.37
N ALA A 118 2.98 -11.63 4.28
CA ALA A 118 1.99 -10.61 3.90
C ALA A 118 1.30 -10.89 2.55
N PHE A 119 2.05 -11.36 1.53
CA PHE A 119 1.48 -11.68 0.22
C PHE A 119 0.49 -12.86 0.29
N MET A 120 0.80 -13.91 1.06
CA MET A 120 -0.11 -15.04 1.24
C MET A 120 -1.37 -14.61 1.99
N SER A 121 -1.21 -13.80 3.04
CA SER A 121 -2.34 -13.23 3.76
C SER A 121 -3.23 -12.37 2.85
N ALA A 122 -2.64 -11.51 2.02
CA ALA A 122 -3.41 -10.67 1.09
C ALA A 122 -4.20 -11.51 0.07
N LEU A 123 -3.60 -12.56 -0.50
CA LEU A 123 -4.29 -13.47 -1.42
C LEU A 123 -5.40 -14.27 -0.73
N LEU A 124 -5.16 -14.71 0.50
CA LEU A 124 -6.17 -15.39 1.31
C LEU A 124 -7.35 -14.46 1.61
N TRP A 125 -7.08 -13.22 2.04
CA TRP A 125 -8.13 -12.22 2.26
C TRP A 125 -8.88 -11.87 0.97
N ARG A 126 -8.20 -11.82 -0.18
CA ARG A 126 -8.86 -11.63 -1.49
C ARG A 126 -9.89 -12.72 -1.77
N GLY A 127 -9.56 -13.98 -1.46
CA GLY A 127 -10.51 -15.09 -1.56
C GLY A 127 -11.66 -15.00 -0.54
N MET A 128 -11.34 -14.64 0.71
CA MET A 128 -12.35 -14.50 1.77
C MET A 128 -13.34 -13.37 1.51
N LEU A 129 -12.91 -12.29 0.85
CA LEU A 129 -13.71 -11.12 0.48
C LEU A 129 -14.39 -11.24 -0.89
N ASN A 130 -14.32 -12.42 -1.53
CA ASN A 130 -15.01 -12.66 -2.78
C ASN A 130 -16.54 -12.51 -2.61
N ALA A 131 -17.20 -11.88 -3.58
CA ALA A 131 -18.63 -11.60 -3.51
C ALA A 131 -19.49 -12.88 -3.56
N GLU A 132 -19.10 -13.85 -4.40
CA GLU A 132 -19.89 -15.03 -4.74
C GLU A 132 -19.67 -16.21 -3.79
N PHE A 133 -18.42 -16.44 -3.36
CA PHE A 133 -18.04 -17.62 -2.55
C PHE A 133 -17.19 -17.25 -1.32
N GLY A 134 -17.07 -15.97 -0.98
CA GLY A 134 -16.25 -15.50 0.12
C GLY A 134 -16.87 -15.80 1.48
N VAL A 135 -16.05 -16.37 2.38
CA VAL A 135 -16.47 -16.69 3.76
C VAL A 135 -16.91 -15.46 4.56
N VAL A 136 -16.43 -14.25 4.19
CA VAL A 136 -16.87 -13.01 4.87
C VAL A 136 -18.35 -12.76 4.65
N ASN A 137 -18.81 -12.87 3.40
CA ASN A 137 -20.20 -12.68 3.04
C ASN A 137 -21.07 -13.80 3.61
N GLU A 138 -20.65 -15.05 3.43
CA GLU A 138 -21.45 -16.19 3.89
C GLU A 138 -21.58 -16.26 5.41
N TRP A 139 -20.48 -16.17 6.16
CA TRP A 139 -20.50 -16.48 7.59
C TRP A 139 -20.77 -15.24 8.45
N PHE A 140 -20.26 -14.08 8.06
CA PHE A 140 -20.36 -12.87 8.88
C PHE A 140 -21.46 -11.91 8.43
N LEU A 141 -21.92 -12.01 7.18
CA LEU A 141 -23.00 -11.19 6.63
C LEU A 141 -24.25 -11.99 6.26
N LEU A 142 -24.38 -13.21 6.78
CA LEU A 142 -25.56 -14.08 6.60
C LEU A 142 -25.93 -14.32 5.12
N GLY A 143 -24.92 -14.44 4.25
CA GLY A 143 -25.10 -14.68 2.81
C GLY A 143 -25.39 -13.43 1.98
N ALA A 144 -25.05 -12.24 2.45
CA ALA A 144 -25.19 -11.01 1.68
C ALA A 144 -24.24 -10.95 0.47
N ASP A 145 -24.72 -10.46 -0.67
CA ASP A 145 -23.91 -10.25 -1.89
C ASP A 145 -23.21 -8.87 -1.85
N VAL A 146 -22.20 -8.74 -0.98
CA VAL A 146 -21.40 -7.52 -0.86
C VAL A 146 -20.15 -7.64 -1.73
N ASN A 147 -20.06 -6.80 -2.76
CA ASN A 147 -18.88 -6.74 -3.62
C ASN A 147 -17.77 -5.86 -3.01
N TRP A 148 -17.07 -6.42 -2.02
CA TRP A 148 -16.00 -5.75 -1.27
C TRP A 148 -14.90 -5.15 -2.15
N LEU A 149 -14.53 -5.83 -3.24
CA LEU A 149 -13.40 -5.43 -4.08
C LEU A 149 -13.83 -4.66 -5.34
N GLY A 150 -15.13 -4.65 -5.65
CA GLY A 150 -15.69 -3.97 -6.83
C GLY A 150 -16.18 -2.55 -6.56
N ASP A 151 -16.55 -2.21 -5.32
CA ASP A 151 -16.87 -0.83 -4.93
C ASP A 151 -15.60 -0.08 -4.46
N PRO A 152 -15.34 1.15 -4.94
CA PRO A 152 -14.14 1.92 -4.57
C PRO A 152 -13.95 2.14 -3.07
N TRP A 153 -15.03 2.37 -2.32
CA TRP A 153 -14.94 2.64 -0.89
C TRP A 153 -14.81 1.36 -0.09
N LEU A 154 -15.53 0.30 -0.46
CA LEU A 154 -15.37 -1.02 0.15
C LEU A 154 -13.97 -1.59 -0.11
N ALA A 155 -13.40 -1.39 -1.31
CA ALA A 155 -12.08 -1.89 -1.64
C ALA A 155 -10.99 -1.18 -0.82
N LYS A 156 -11.13 0.15 -0.62
CA LYS A 156 -10.30 0.93 0.30
C LYS A 156 -10.42 0.46 1.74
N LEU A 157 -11.64 0.20 2.20
CA LEU A 157 -11.91 -0.33 3.54
C LEU A 157 -11.31 -1.74 3.71
N ALA A 158 -11.42 -2.60 2.71
CA ALA A 158 -10.85 -3.94 2.70
C ALA A 158 -9.32 -3.89 2.81
N ILE A 159 -8.65 -3.08 1.98
CA ILE A 159 -7.19 -2.87 2.07
C ILE A 159 -6.81 -2.38 3.46
N PHE A 160 -7.50 -1.36 3.96
CA PHE A 160 -7.22 -0.79 5.27
C PHE A 160 -7.40 -1.83 6.39
N TRP A 161 -8.48 -2.60 6.36
CA TRP A 161 -8.76 -3.65 7.33
C TRP A 161 -7.67 -4.71 7.31
N VAL A 162 -7.36 -5.27 6.15
CA VAL A 162 -6.38 -6.35 6.02
C VAL A 162 -5.00 -5.85 6.44
N ASN A 163 -4.64 -4.63 6.05
CA ASN A 163 -3.39 -4.02 6.47
C ASN A 163 -3.34 -3.78 7.98
N LEU A 164 -4.42 -3.31 8.59
CA LEU A 164 -4.52 -3.17 10.06
C LEU A 164 -4.34 -4.52 10.75
N TRP A 165 -5.00 -5.58 10.24
CA TRP A 165 -4.87 -6.94 10.76
C TRP A 165 -3.42 -7.45 10.72
N LEU A 166 -2.69 -7.15 9.64
CA LEU A 166 -1.26 -7.49 9.52
C LEU A 166 -0.33 -6.61 10.37
N SER A 167 -0.70 -5.35 10.59
CA SER A 167 0.20 -4.31 11.14
C SER A 167 0.07 -4.12 12.64
N TYR A 168 -1.11 -4.32 13.23
CA TYR A 168 -1.30 -4.13 14.66
C TYR A 168 -0.39 -5.00 15.52
N PRO A 169 -0.01 -6.25 15.15
CA PRO A 169 0.80 -7.08 16.04
C PRO A 169 2.23 -6.56 16.20
N TYR A 170 2.80 -5.94 15.17
CA TYR A 170 4.06 -5.22 15.27
C TYR A 170 3.97 -4.13 16.34
N TRP A 171 2.92 -3.32 16.28
CA TRP A 171 2.68 -2.26 17.26
C TRP A 171 2.38 -2.79 18.65
N PHE A 172 1.67 -3.92 18.77
CA PHE A 172 1.47 -4.62 20.04
C PHE A 172 2.80 -5.01 20.68
N LEU A 173 3.74 -5.57 19.91
CA LEU A 173 5.07 -5.96 20.42
C LEU A 173 5.88 -4.73 20.86
N VAL A 174 5.95 -3.71 20.01
CA VAL A 174 6.66 -2.46 20.28
C VAL A 174 6.12 -1.77 21.52
N THR A 175 4.81 -1.57 21.59
CA THR A 175 4.16 -0.88 22.71
C THR A 175 4.20 -1.71 23.99
N THR A 176 4.18 -3.05 23.91
CA THR A 176 4.39 -3.92 25.07
C THR A 176 5.77 -3.71 25.67
N GLY A 177 6.83 -3.70 24.85
CA GLY A 177 8.19 -3.45 25.34
C GLY A 177 8.34 -2.04 25.90
N ALA A 178 7.80 -1.04 25.21
CA ALA A 178 7.85 0.36 25.67
C ALA A 178 7.07 0.58 26.98
N LEU A 179 5.91 -0.06 27.16
CA LEU A 179 5.15 -0.02 28.42
C LEU A 179 5.93 -0.62 29.59
N GLN A 180 6.66 -1.72 29.35
CA GLN A 180 7.45 -2.39 30.37
C GLN A 180 8.69 -1.60 30.80
N ALA A 181 9.16 -0.67 29.95
CA ALA A 181 10.28 0.22 30.28
C ALA A 181 9.86 1.43 31.16
N VAL A 182 8.56 1.69 31.33
CA VAL A 182 8.08 2.78 32.19
C VAL A 182 8.33 2.42 33.66
N PRO A 183 9.10 3.22 34.42
CA PRO A 183 9.38 2.94 35.82
C PRO A 183 8.10 2.88 36.65
N SER A 184 7.93 1.82 37.46
CA SER A 184 6.75 1.64 38.32
C SER A 184 6.65 2.74 39.38
N GLU A 185 7.79 3.20 39.90
CA GLU A 185 7.88 4.25 40.93
C GLU A 185 7.21 5.56 40.45
N THR A 186 7.33 5.91 39.17
CA THR A 186 6.70 7.10 38.61
C THR A 186 5.17 6.98 38.62
N LEU A 187 4.65 5.78 38.33
CA LEU A 187 3.20 5.51 38.36
C LEU A 187 2.66 5.42 39.80
N GLU A 188 3.48 4.97 40.74
CA GLU A 188 3.14 4.92 42.17
C GLU A 188 3.11 6.33 42.78
N ALA A 189 4.14 7.15 42.52
CA ALA A 189 4.17 8.56 42.93
C ALA A 189 2.93 9.31 42.43
N ALA A 190 2.58 9.13 41.15
CA ALA A 190 1.39 9.75 40.58
C ALA A 190 0.08 9.31 41.27
N ARG A 191 0.01 8.08 41.80
CA ARG A 191 -1.16 7.61 42.58
C ARG A 191 -1.22 8.27 43.96
N VAL A 192 -0.08 8.44 44.61
CA VAL A 192 0.03 9.16 45.89
C VAL A 192 -0.43 10.62 45.71
N ASP A 193 -0.08 11.24 44.58
CA ASP A 193 -0.55 12.58 44.17
C ASP A 193 -2.03 12.63 43.72
N GLY A 194 -2.77 11.53 43.84
CA GLY A 194 -4.20 11.46 43.52
C GLY A 194 -4.52 11.40 42.01
N ALA A 195 -3.54 11.15 41.14
CA ALA A 195 -3.80 11.01 39.71
C ALA A 195 -4.55 9.69 39.40
N GLY A 196 -5.76 9.79 38.85
CA GLY A 196 -6.50 8.62 38.35
C GLY A 196 -5.87 7.99 37.10
N ARG A 197 -6.33 6.79 36.70
CA ARG A 197 -5.76 6.01 35.58
C ARG A 197 -5.73 6.76 34.25
N SER A 198 -6.77 7.54 33.94
CA SER A 198 -6.83 8.36 32.72
C SER A 198 -5.77 9.47 32.72
N ARG A 199 -5.55 10.11 33.88
CA ARG A 199 -4.54 11.16 34.03
C ARG A 199 -3.13 10.59 33.96
N GLN A 200 -2.88 9.45 34.61
CA GLN A 200 -1.61 8.71 34.52
C GLN A 200 -1.31 8.34 33.06
N PHE A 201 -2.29 7.78 32.35
CA PHE A 201 -2.11 7.41 30.94
C PHE A 201 -1.78 8.62 30.06
N ARG A 202 -2.59 9.69 30.11
CA ARG A 202 -2.41 10.86 29.24
C ARG A 202 -1.18 11.70 29.57
N SER A 203 -0.81 11.78 30.85
CA SER A 203 0.24 12.71 31.31
C SER A 203 1.59 12.06 31.51
N ILE A 204 1.65 10.73 31.67
CA ILE A 204 2.89 9.99 31.96
C ILE A 204 3.10 8.90 30.91
N THR A 205 2.19 7.92 30.85
CA THR A 205 2.41 6.73 30.01
C THR A 205 2.50 7.08 28.53
N LEU A 206 1.49 7.77 27.98
CA LEU A 206 1.44 8.08 26.55
C LEU A 206 2.59 9.00 26.10
N PRO A 207 2.94 10.10 26.81
CA PRO A 207 4.11 10.90 26.45
C PRO A 207 5.42 10.10 26.45
N LEU A 208 5.67 9.29 27.48
CA LEU A 208 6.87 8.45 27.54
C LEU A 208 6.90 7.40 26.44
N LEU A 209 5.75 6.79 26.12
CA LEU A 209 5.63 5.89 24.98
C LEU A 209 5.99 6.60 23.67
N LEU A 210 5.42 7.79 23.42
CA LEU A 210 5.64 8.54 22.18
C LEU A 210 7.11 8.93 21.98
N VAL A 211 7.89 9.19 23.04
CA VAL A 211 9.34 9.41 22.92
C VAL A 211 10.03 8.19 22.30
N SER A 212 9.63 6.98 22.70
CA SER A 212 10.21 5.74 22.19
C SER A 212 9.60 5.27 20.85
N THR A 213 8.33 5.57 20.59
CA THR A 213 7.59 5.03 19.44
C THR A 213 7.45 5.99 18.27
N ALA A 214 7.66 7.30 18.44
CA ALA A 214 7.51 8.27 17.35
C ALA A 214 8.45 8.01 16.15
N PRO A 215 9.75 7.68 16.34
CA PRO A 215 10.61 7.33 15.19
C PRO A 215 10.10 6.10 14.43
N LEU A 216 9.55 5.11 15.16
CA LEU A 216 8.95 3.91 14.58
C LEU A 216 7.65 4.22 13.84
N ALA A 217 6.89 5.22 14.29
CA ALA A 217 5.68 5.67 13.59
C ALA A 217 6.02 6.35 12.26
N ILE A 218 7.10 7.13 12.21
CA ILE A 218 7.61 7.72 10.97
C ILE A 218 8.09 6.62 10.00
N ALA A 219 8.84 5.63 10.49
CA ALA A 219 9.27 4.50 9.69
C ALA A 219 8.07 3.67 9.16
N SER A 220 7.07 3.44 10.02
CA SER A 220 5.83 2.74 9.65
C SER A 220 5.00 3.54 8.63
N PHE A 221 5.00 4.86 8.71
CA PHE A 221 4.39 5.73 7.70
C PHE A 221 5.10 5.57 6.36
N ALA A 222 6.44 5.67 6.32
CA ALA A 222 7.22 5.52 5.10
C ALA A 222 7.05 4.13 4.46
N PHE A 223 6.96 3.08 5.28
CA PHE A 223 6.64 1.73 4.82
C PHE A 223 5.25 1.66 4.18
N ASN A 224 4.22 2.16 4.86
CA ASN A 224 2.84 2.11 4.36
C ASN A 224 2.61 3.01 3.14
N PHE A 225 3.34 4.12 3.04
CA PHE A 225 3.34 4.98 1.86
C PHE A 225 3.78 4.22 0.59
N ASN A 226 4.65 3.22 0.74
CA ASN A 226 5.20 2.39 -0.35
C ASN A 226 4.76 0.92 -0.25
N ASN A 227 3.66 0.61 0.42
CA ASN A 227 3.23 -0.78 0.63
C ASN A 227 2.55 -1.36 -0.61
N PHE A 228 3.37 -1.63 -1.63
CA PHE A 228 2.93 -2.16 -2.92
C PHE A 228 2.25 -3.52 -2.78
N THR A 229 2.78 -4.40 -1.93
CA THR A 229 2.33 -5.79 -1.82
C THR A 229 0.86 -5.91 -1.43
N ILE A 230 0.38 -5.14 -0.45
CA ILE A 230 -1.01 -5.25 -0.01
C ILE A 230 -1.98 -4.81 -1.12
N ILE A 231 -1.65 -3.74 -1.85
CA ILE A 231 -2.49 -3.21 -2.92
C ILE A 231 -2.52 -4.20 -4.09
N PHE A 232 -1.34 -4.59 -4.58
CA PHE A 232 -1.22 -5.45 -5.75
C PHE A 232 -1.86 -6.82 -5.54
N MET A 233 -1.67 -7.42 -4.36
CA MET A 233 -2.17 -8.78 -4.09
C MET A 233 -3.67 -8.81 -3.77
N LEU A 234 -4.20 -7.77 -3.12
CA LEU A 234 -5.60 -7.74 -2.70
C LEU A 234 -6.54 -7.21 -3.80
N THR A 235 -6.20 -6.09 -4.44
CA THR A 235 -7.08 -5.42 -5.42
C THR A 235 -6.45 -5.25 -6.80
N GLY A 236 -5.13 -5.38 -6.92
CA GLY A 236 -4.42 -5.03 -8.15
C GLY A 236 -4.53 -3.54 -8.51
N GLY A 237 -4.83 -2.68 -7.53
CA GLY A 237 -5.10 -1.25 -7.74
C GLY A 237 -6.57 -0.91 -8.00
N GLY A 238 -7.39 -1.90 -8.33
CA GLY A 238 -8.82 -1.70 -8.66
C GLY A 238 -9.71 -1.28 -7.49
N PRO A 239 -10.99 -0.96 -7.75
CA PRO A 239 -11.61 -0.84 -9.07
C PRO A 239 -11.16 0.42 -9.83
N ALA A 240 -11.24 0.41 -11.16
CA ALA A 240 -10.83 1.53 -12.02
C ALA A 240 -11.55 2.84 -11.68
N PHE A 241 -10.90 3.98 -11.90
CA PHE A 241 -11.59 5.27 -11.80
C PHE A 241 -12.74 5.36 -12.82
N ARG A 242 -13.82 6.06 -12.45
CA ARG A 242 -14.93 6.31 -13.39
C ARG A 242 -14.43 7.14 -14.56
N GLY A 243 -14.58 6.61 -15.78
CA GLY A 243 -14.10 7.28 -17.00
C GLY A 243 -12.58 7.27 -17.17
N ALA A 244 -11.87 6.30 -16.55
CA ALA A 244 -10.42 6.21 -16.64
C ALA A 244 -9.94 6.03 -18.09
N SER A 245 -9.06 6.93 -18.55
CA SER A 245 -8.30 6.81 -19.80
C SER A 245 -6.90 6.21 -19.58
N VAL A 246 -6.55 5.92 -18.33
CA VAL A 246 -5.24 5.41 -17.88
C VAL A 246 -5.46 4.21 -16.95
N PRO A 247 -4.52 3.25 -16.91
CA PRO A 247 -4.60 2.09 -16.02
C PRO A 247 -4.24 2.51 -14.59
N MET A 248 -5.12 3.27 -13.96
CA MET A 248 -5.04 3.58 -12.53
C MET A 248 -6.40 3.31 -11.89
N GLY A 249 -6.37 2.64 -10.76
CA GLY A 249 -7.56 2.34 -9.99
C GLY A 249 -7.67 3.16 -8.70
N SER A 250 -8.86 3.08 -8.12
CA SER A 250 -9.25 3.88 -6.96
C SER A 250 -8.52 3.50 -5.68
N THR A 251 -7.96 2.29 -5.60
CA THR A 251 -7.20 1.84 -4.42
C THR A 251 -5.69 1.92 -4.59
N ASP A 252 -5.23 2.26 -5.80
CA ASP A 252 -3.81 2.45 -6.06
C ASP A 252 -3.21 3.48 -5.10
N ILE A 253 -2.02 3.15 -4.61
CA ILE A 253 -1.10 4.10 -3.98
C ILE A 253 -0.04 4.52 -5.01
N LEU A 254 0.72 5.57 -4.74
CA LEU A 254 1.65 6.14 -5.72
C LEU A 254 2.58 5.07 -6.36
N ILE A 255 3.15 4.17 -5.56
CA ILE A 255 4.03 3.12 -6.09
C ILE A 255 3.29 2.11 -6.98
N SER A 256 2.03 1.76 -6.69
CA SER A 256 1.27 0.81 -7.51
C SER A 256 0.67 1.46 -8.76
N ALA A 257 0.32 2.74 -8.69
CA ALA A 257 -0.06 3.53 -9.86
C ALA A 257 1.11 3.71 -10.82
N ILE A 258 2.29 4.09 -10.32
CA ILE A 258 3.50 4.26 -11.15
C ILE A 258 3.91 2.93 -11.79
N TYR A 259 3.74 1.80 -11.10
CA TYR A 259 4.04 0.48 -11.66
C TYR A 259 3.17 0.11 -12.88
N GLN A 260 1.96 0.68 -13.00
CA GLN A 260 1.06 0.42 -14.12
C GLN A 260 1.32 1.31 -15.35
N ILE A 261 2.17 2.34 -15.21
CA ILE A 261 2.50 3.33 -16.25
C ILE A 261 3.85 2.99 -16.87
#